data_AF-A0A925YVX2-F1
#
_entry.id   AF-A0A925YVX2-F1
#
_cell.length_a   1.000
_cell.length_b   1.000
_cell.length_c   1.000
_cell.angle_alpha   90.00
_cell.angle_beta   90.00
_cell.angle_gamma   90.00
#
_symmetry.space_group_name_H-M   'P 1'
#
loop_
_entity.id
_entity.type
_entity.pdbx_description
1 polymer ?
#
loop_
_entity_poly.entity_id
_entity_poly.type
_entity_poly.pdbx_seq_one_letter_code
_entity_poly.pdbx_strand_id
1 'polypeptide(L)' 'METKSIKEEAKLLIDRLPENVGWDEIMHEIYVHQTIDAGLADSKAGRSVEVDEVRKQFGLDK' A
#
# COMPACT_ATOMS: atom_id res chain seq x y z
N MET A 1 15.50 14.37 -2.27
CA MET A 1 14.61 13.77 -3.28
C MET A 1 13.46 14.73 -3.47
N GLU A 2 13.20 15.18 -4.69
CA GLU A 2 12.01 15.99 -4.95
C GLU A 2 10.77 15.15 -4.65
N THR A 3 9.91 15.67 -3.78
CA THR A 3 8.59 15.12 -3.53
C THR A 3 7.75 15.40 -4.76
N LYS A 4 7.45 14.36 -5.56
CA LYS A 4 6.55 14.49 -6.69
C LYS A 4 5.15 14.85 -6.17
N SER A 5 4.43 15.67 -6.92
CA SER A 5 3.04 15.96 -6.57
C SER A 5 2.18 14.72 -6.77
N ILE A 6 1.08 14.60 -6.01
CA ILE A 6 0.09 13.51 -6.18
C ILE A 6 -0.42 13.41 -7.63
N LYS A 7 -0.47 14.54 -8.35
CA LYS A 7 -0.85 14.57 -9.77
C LYS A 7 0.18 13.90 -10.67
N GLU A 8 1.46 14.05 -10.37
CA GLU A 8 2.54 13.41 -11.13
C GLU A 8 2.64 11.92 -10.79
N GLU A 9 2.44 11.56 -9.52
CA GLU A 9 2.41 10.16 -9.10
C GLU A 9 1.22 9.41 -9.70
N ALA A 10 0.04 10.02 -9.72
CA ALA A 10 -1.13 9.44 -10.38
C ALA A 10 -0.90 9.24 -11.89
N LYS A 11 -0.27 10.20 -12.58
CA LYS A 11 0.09 10.03 -13.99
C LYS A 11 1.05 8.85 -14.20
N LEU A 12 2.09 8.76 -13.38
CA LEU A 12 3.06 7.65 -13.46
C LEU A 12 2.42 6.29 -13.16
N LEU A 13 1.42 6.25 -12.28
CA LEU A 13 0.63 5.04 -12.03
C LEU A 13 -0.13 4.65 -13.30
N ILE A 14 -0.89 5.58 -13.89
CA ILE A 14 -1.68 5.33 -15.09
C ILE A 14 -0.80 4.94 -16.28
N ASP A 15 0.35 5.61 -16.47
CA ASP A 15 1.30 5.32 -17.56
C ASP A 15 1.89 3.89 -17.52
N ARG A 16 1.81 3.22 -16.36
CA ARG A 16 2.29 1.84 -16.17
C ARG A 16 1.21 0.79 -16.40
N LEU A 17 -0.05 1.18 -16.48
CA LEU A 17 -1.15 0.24 -16.65
C LEU A 17 -1.26 -0.21 -18.12
N PRO A 18 -1.71 -1.45 -18.37
CA PRO A 18 -2.08 -1.88 -19.71
C PRO A 18 -3.20 -1.00 -20.31
N GLU A 19 -3.19 -0.81 -21.62
CA GLU A 19 -4.21 0.00 -22.33
C GLU A 19 -5.65 -0.54 -22.18
N ASN A 20 -5.80 -1.83 -21.82
CA ASN A 20 -7.09 -2.51 -21.73
C ASN A 20 -7.62 -2.64 -20.29
N VAL A 21 -7.11 -1.85 -19.34
CA VAL A 21 -7.65 -1.80 -17.97
C VAL A 21 -8.98 -1.06 -17.91
N GLY A 22 -9.87 -1.50 -17.02
CA GLY A 22 -11.09 -0.80 -16.65
C GLY A 22 -10.90 0.11 -15.44
N TRP A 23 -11.99 0.73 -15.01
CA TRP A 23 -12.01 1.57 -13.82
C TRP A 23 -11.72 0.78 -12.54
N ASP A 24 -12.12 -0.49 -12.48
CA ASP A 24 -11.92 -1.32 -11.30
C ASP A 24 -10.43 -1.60 -11.06
N GLU A 25 -9.67 -1.88 -12.12
CA GLU A 25 -8.21 -2.05 -12.03
C GLU A 25 -7.50 -0.74 -11.63
N ILE A 26 -7.92 0.40 -12.19
CA ILE A 26 -7.37 1.70 -11.80
C ILE A 26 -7.61 1.96 -10.30
N MET A 27 -8.83 1.71 -9.82
CA MET A 27 -9.18 1.90 -8.41
C MET A 27 -8.42 0.94 -7.49
N HIS A 28 -8.20 -0.31 -7.93
CA HIS A 28 -7.38 -1.27 -7.20
C HIS A 28 -5.95 -0.76 -7.00
N GLU A 29 -5.31 -0.26 -8.05
CA GLU A 29 -3.94 0.25 -7.95
C GLU A 29 -3.84 1.46 -7.02
N ILE A 30 -4.82 2.37 -7.08
CA ILE A 30 -4.90 3.49 -6.13
C ILE A 30 -5.03 2.98 -4.69
N TYR A 31 -5.87 1.97 -4.45
CA TYR A 31 -6.06 1.39 -3.13
C TYR A 31 -4.78 0.72 -2.60
N VAL A 32 -4.04 0.00 -3.46
CA VAL A 32 -2.76 -0.62 -3.10
C VAL A 32 -1.76 0.46 -2.67
N HIS A 33 -1.64 1.55 -3.44
CA HIS A 33 -0.78 2.68 -3.09
C HIS A 33 -1.14 3.28 -1.72
N GLN A 34 -2.42 3.57 -1.48
CA GLN A 34 -2.90 4.10 -0.20
C GLN A 34 -2.59 3.15 0.97
N THR A 35 -2.74 1.84 0.76
CA THR A 35 -2.49 0.82 1.78
C THR A 35 -1.00 0.75 2.13
N ILE A 36 -0.11 0.88 1.13
CA ILE A 36 1.34 0.94 1.35
C ILE A 36 1.71 2.18 2.16
N ASP A 37 1.21 3.35 1.77
CA ASP A 37 1.52 4.60 2.47
C ASP A 37 1.01 4.60 3.91
N ALA A 38 -0.19 4.07 4.13
CA ALA A 38 -0.74 3.86 5.47
C ALA A 38 0.13 2.92 6.30
N GLY A 39 0.53 1.77 5.74
CA GLY A 39 1.40 0.80 6.43
C GLY A 39 2.78 1.37 6.76
N LEU A 40 3.37 2.15 5.85
CA LEU A 40 4.63 2.86 6.10
C LEU A 40 4.47 3.91 7.21
N ALA A 41 3.35 4.63 7.24
CA ALA A 41 3.06 5.60 8.30
C ALA A 41 2.84 4.91 9.66
N ASP A 42 2.15 3.78 9.69
CA ASP A 42 1.95 2.96 10.90
C ASP A 42 3.28 2.42 11.42
N SER A 43 4.13 1.88 10.54
CA SER A 43 5.47 1.41 10.90
C SER A 43 6.33 2.52 11.49
N LYS A 44 6.38 3.70 10.85
CA LYS A 44 7.13 4.86 11.37
C LYS A 44 6.60 5.36 12.71
N ALA A 45 5.31 5.22 12.95
CA ALA A 45 4.66 5.61 14.21
C ALA A 45 4.71 4.51 15.29
N GLY A 46 5.35 3.37 15.03
CA GLY A 46 5.39 2.24 15.97
C GLY A 46 4.04 1.55 16.17
N ARG A 47 3.07 1.74 15.27
CA ARG A 47 1.76 1.07 15.27
C ARG A 47 1.86 -0.31 14.59
N SER A 48 2.84 -1.10 14.97
CA SER A 48 3.04 -2.48 14.52
C SER A 48 2.73 -3.46 15.64
N VAL A 49 2.44 -4.71 15.28
CA VAL A 49 2.29 -5.82 16.23
C VAL A 49 3.49 -6.74 16.08
N GLU A 50 4.04 -7.20 17.20
CA GLU A 50 5.16 -8.15 17.18
C GLU A 50 4.75 -9.49 16.57
N VAL A 51 5.68 -10.11 15.84
CA VAL A 51 5.41 -11.37 15.12
C VAL A 51 4.93 -12.47 16.07
N ASP A 52 5.53 -12.56 17.26
CA ASP A 52 5.14 -13.54 18.27
C ASP A 52 3.70 -13.34 18.76
N GLU A 53 3.28 -12.08 18.90
CA GLU A 53 1.91 -11.74 19.29
C GLU A 53 0.91 -12.09 18.18
N VAL A 54 1.23 -11.77 16.92
CA VAL A 54 0.42 -12.16 15.75
C VAL A 54 0.29 -13.69 15.68
N ARG A 55 1.40 -14.42 15.77
CA ARG A 55 1.38 -15.90 15.72
C ARG A 55 0.47 -16.49 16.79
N LYS A 56 0.53 -15.97 18.01
CA LYS A 56 -0.35 -16.40 19.11
C LYS A 56 -1.83 -16.15 18.81
N GLN A 57 -2.19 -14.99 18.23
CA GLN A 57 -3.57 -14.66 17.86
C GLN A 57 -4.15 -15.65 16.82
N PHE A 58 -3.30 -16.17 15.94
CA PHE A 58 -3.70 -17.14 14.91
C PHE A 58 -3.48 -18.62 15.30
N GLY A 59 -3.10 -18.93 16.55
CA GLY A 59 -2.82 -20.31 16.99
C GLY A 59 -1.60 -20.94 16.31
N LEU A 60 -0.61 -20.12 15.95
CA LEU A 60 0.65 -20.47 15.30
C LEU A 60 1.82 -20.45 16.29
N ASP A 61 1.56 -20.66 17.57
CA ASP A 61 2.44 -20.61 18.74
C ASP A 61 3.43 -21.79 18.85
N LYS A 62 3.63 -22.52 17.75
CA LYS A 62 4.63 -23.59 17.61
C LYS A 62 5.94 -23.07 17.02
#